data_AF-A0A9P0M8E3-F1
#
_entry.id   AF-A0A9P0M8E3-F1
#
_cell.length_a   1.000
_cell.length_b   1.000
_cell.length_c   1.000
_cell.angle_alpha   90.00
_cell.angle_beta   90.00
_cell.angle_gamma   90.00
#
_symmetry.space_group_name_H-M   'P 1'
#
loop_
_entity.id
_entity.type
_entity.pdbx_description
1 polymer ?
#
loop_
_entity_poly.entity_id
_entity_poly.type
_entity_poly.pdbx_seq_one_letter_code
_entity_poly.pdbx_strand_id
1 'polypeptide(L)'
;MSKSGVGRGRGWLNLNKTQSQNAVPKVGAATAGQDLTAAEESRYIDASSSYNDLINKIQQLNIKDDGILFNQKIKYVLENWKQDCQNSEQVEKSFDRIYESCLSDPELGTKLVMMIASRSFITQEVHDQNIRLMFLTRLQNSFEDAKQLQKTNPVIFRNSVHLLGEFYNKARLANGQQLQFMATPLLTNLRMLLDTAQLDDLKLFTTQLYLNGASLKTECPEVLSEVLNNVRLALIGDKVALKESRLWLLLALDVANNRFGLQPAEIQKFYQEQLGDGAMADFQVWLVNNETILMDQISRVIHS
;
A
#
# COMPACT_ATOMS: atom_id res chain seq x y z
N MET A 1 11.46 24.28 25.92
CA MET A 1 10.16 24.49 25.25
C MET A 1 10.41 24.88 23.80
N SER A 2 10.26 23.96 22.85
CA SER A 2 10.24 24.30 21.42
C SER A 2 9.20 23.43 20.72
N LYS A 3 8.36 24.10 19.94
CA LYS A 3 7.04 23.69 19.47
C LYS A 3 7.14 22.66 18.34
N SER A 4 6.47 21.52 18.53
CA SER A 4 6.11 20.58 17.46
C SER A 4 4.97 21.16 16.63
N GLY A 5 5.29 21.67 15.45
CA GLY A 5 4.30 22.10 14.46
C GLY A 5 3.74 20.89 13.73
N VAL A 6 2.63 20.33 14.21
CA VAL A 6 1.81 19.39 13.44
C VAL A 6 1.03 20.21 12.42
N GLY A 7 1.58 20.34 11.21
CA GLY A 7 0.89 20.93 10.06
C GLY A 7 -0.26 20.03 9.63
N ARG A 8 -1.47 20.32 10.11
CA ARG A 8 -2.71 19.80 9.53
C ARG A 8 -3.04 20.59 8.26
N GLY A 9 -3.23 19.91 7.14
CA GLY A 9 -3.97 20.47 6.00
C GLY A 9 -3.23 20.63 4.67
N ARG A 10 -2.08 19.99 4.46
CA ARG A 10 -1.51 19.85 3.12
C ARG A 10 -1.08 18.40 2.97
N GLY A 11 -1.82 17.63 2.17
CA GLY A 11 -1.45 16.27 1.83
C GLY A 11 0.01 16.19 1.37
N TRP A 12 0.63 15.01 1.52
CA TRP A 12 2.06 14.84 1.30
C TRP A 12 2.46 14.91 -0.20
N LEU A 13 1.50 14.84 -1.12
CA LEU A 13 1.67 15.17 -2.53
C LEU A 13 1.56 16.69 -2.75
N ASN A 14 2.70 17.36 -2.95
CA ASN A 14 2.72 18.74 -3.43
C ASN A 14 2.51 18.78 -4.95
N LEU A 15 1.26 18.65 -5.41
CA LEU A 15 0.91 18.66 -6.84
C LEU A 15 0.87 20.05 -7.48
N ASN A 16 1.04 21.14 -6.72
CA ASN A 16 0.85 22.48 -7.25
C ASN A 16 2.16 23.22 -7.54
N LYS A 17 2.66 23.02 -8.76
CA LYS A 17 3.42 24.05 -9.47
C LYS A 17 3.02 24.23 -10.94
N THR A 18 1.77 23.92 -11.34
CA THR A 18 1.16 24.52 -12.54
C THR A 18 -0.34 24.23 -12.59
N GLN A 19 -1.12 25.25 -12.97
CA GLN A 19 -2.54 25.27 -13.35
C GLN A 19 -3.62 25.46 -12.25
N SER A 20 -3.97 26.75 -12.11
CA SER A 20 -5.32 27.33 -12.03
C SER A 20 -6.39 26.73 -11.11
N GLN A 21 -6.64 27.50 -10.05
CA GLN A 21 -7.93 27.82 -9.42
C GLN A 21 -9.18 27.27 -10.12
N ASN A 22 -9.84 26.31 -9.46
CA ASN A 22 -11.28 26.27 -9.31
C ASN A 22 -11.61 25.58 -7.98
N ALA A 23 -12.33 26.30 -7.11
CA ALA A 23 -12.70 25.85 -5.78
C ALA A 23 -13.83 24.81 -5.87
N VAL A 24 -13.62 23.64 -5.28
CA VAL A 24 -14.67 22.62 -5.10
C VAL A 24 -15.58 23.06 -3.94
N PRO A 25 -16.93 23.00 -4.06
CA PRO A 25 -17.81 23.30 -2.94
C PRO A 25 -17.74 22.20 -1.88
N LYS A 26 -17.65 22.59 -0.61
CA LYS A 26 -17.86 21.71 0.55
C LYS A 26 -19.29 21.13 0.51
N VAL A 27 -19.41 19.81 0.48
CA VAL A 27 -20.69 19.13 0.67
C VAL A 27 -21.16 19.34 2.10
N GLY A 28 -22.30 20.03 2.22
CA GLY A 28 -23.00 20.28 3.47
C GLY A 28 -23.75 19.06 3.99
N ALA A 29 -24.10 19.12 5.28
CA ALA A 29 -24.80 18.11 6.04
C ALA A 29 -26.04 17.54 5.33
N ALA A 30 -26.18 16.21 5.35
CA ALA A 30 -27.33 15.51 4.80
C ALA A 30 -28.60 15.82 5.62
N THR A 31 -29.56 16.49 4.98
CA THR A 31 -30.96 16.51 5.38
C THR A 31 -31.69 15.33 4.71
N ALA A 32 -32.56 14.69 5.49
CA ALA A 32 -33.28 13.47 5.14
C ALA A 32 -34.25 13.60 3.96
N GLY A 33 -34.39 12.49 3.22
CA GLY A 33 -35.62 12.10 2.52
C GLY A 33 -35.84 12.69 1.12
N GLN A 34 -35.20 12.11 0.12
CA GLN A 34 -35.74 12.06 -1.24
C GLN A 34 -35.58 10.62 -1.76
N ASP A 35 -36.72 9.95 -1.99
CA ASP A 35 -36.80 8.62 -2.59
C ASP A 35 -36.22 8.68 -4.01
N LEU A 36 -35.15 7.91 -4.23
CA LEU A 36 -34.55 7.73 -5.55
C LEU A 36 -35.46 6.85 -6.40
N THR A 37 -35.64 7.23 -7.67
CA THR A 37 -36.45 6.42 -8.59
C THR A 37 -35.72 5.13 -8.96
N ALA A 38 -36.45 4.04 -9.19
CA ALA A 38 -35.87 2.74 -9.58
C ALA A 38 -34.98 2.81 -10.85
N ALA A 39 -35.15 3.84 -11.69
CA ALA A 39 -34.32 4.11 -12.87
C ALA A 39 -32.97 4.80 -12.54
N GLU A 40 -32.83 5.42 -11.38
CA GLU A 40 -31.59 5.98 -10.85
C GLU A 40 -30.80 4.92 -10.06
N GLU A 41 -31.49 4.04 -9.31
CA GLU A 41 -30.88 2.83 -8.73
C GLU A 41 -30.33 1.89 -9.81
N SER A 42 -31.07 1.68 -10.90
CA SER A 42 -30.61 0.83 -12.01
C SER A 42 -29.36 1.38 -12.71
N ARG A 43 -29.21 2.71 -12.84
CA ARG A 43 -28.01 3.35 -13.41
C ARG A 43 -26.80 3.30 -12.48
N TYR A 44 -27.01 3.24 -11.17
CA TYR A 44 -25.93 3.06 -10.19
C TYR A 44 -25.45 1.60 -10.12
N ILE A 45 -26.37 0.64 -10.25
CA ILE A 45 -26.05 -0.79 -10.21
C ILE A 45 -25.27 -1.21 -11.47
N ASP A 46 -25.62 -0.68 -12.65
CA ASP A 46 -24.99 -1.04 -13.92
C ASP A 46 -23.51 -0.59 -14.01
N ALA A 47 -23.19 0.61 -13.49
CA ALA A 47 -21.81 1.13 -13.46
C ALA A 47 -20.88 0.37 -12.49
N SER A 48 -21.42 -0.21 -11.41
CA SER A 48 -20.63 -0.96 -10.42
C SER A 48 -20.09 -2.29 -10.96
N SER A 49 -20.77 -2.86 -11.97
CA SER A 49 -20.38 -4.11 -12.64
C SER A 49 -19.50 -3.89 -13.87
N SER A 50 -19.54 -2.67 -14.45
CA SER A 50 -18.98 -2.37 -15.77
C SER A 50 -17.46 -2.50 -15.90
N TYR A 51 -16.71 -2.49 -14.79
CA TYR A 51 -15.23 -2.55 -14.81
C TYR A 51 -14.67 -3.83 -14.18
N ASN A 52 -15.53 -4.81 -13.89
CA ASN A 52 -15.10 -6.11 -13.36
C ASN A 52 -14.13 -6.82 -14.31
N ASP A 53 -14.25 -6.60 -15.62
CA ASP A 53 -13.35 -7.19 -16.61
C ASP A 53 -11.91 -6.65 -16.51
N LEU A 54 -11.73 -5.37 -16.20
CA LEU A 54 -10.41 -4.79 -15.93
C LEU A 54 -9.83 -5.33 -14.63
N ILE A 55 -10.64 -5.46 -13.58
CA ILE A 55 -10.25 -6.08 -12.31
C ILE A 55 -9.80 -7.52 -12.55
N ASN A 56 -10.58 -8.31 -13.29
CA ASN A 56 -10.25 -9.70 -13.62
C ASN A 56 -8.93 -9.80 -14.39
N LYS A 57 -8.66 -8.88 -15.32
CA LYS A 57 -7.38 -8.83 -16.06
C LYS A 57 -6.20 -8.51 -15.15
N ILE A 58 -6.35 -7.58 -14.20
CA ILE A 58 -5.32 -7.28 -13.19
C ILE A 58 -5.12 -8.50 -12.28
N GLN A 59 -6.19 -9.21 -11.92
CA GLN A 59 -6.13 -10.42 -11.09
C GLN A 59 -5.35 -11.56 -11.77
N GLN A 60 -5.31 -11.61 -13.10
CA GLN A 60 -4.54 -12.59 -13.87
C GLN A 60 -3.04 -12.27 -13.97
N LEU A 61 -2.60 -11.10 -13.49
CA LEU A 61 -1.18 -10.82 -13.35
C LEU A 61 -0.57 -11.80 -12.36
N ASN A 62 0.53 -12.43 -12.76
CA ASN A 62 1.26 -13.36 -11.92
C ASN A 62 2.60 -12.74 -11.52
N ILE A 63 2.78 -12.60 -10.21
CA ILE A 63 3.95 -11.97 -9.60
C ILE A 63 5.25 -12.76 -9.81
N LYS A 64 5.13 -14.02 -10.25
CA LYS A 64 6.25 -14.92 -10.56
C LYS A 64 6.59 -14.97 -12.06
N ASP A 65 5.87 -14.23 -12.90
CA ASP A 65 6.20 -14.13 -14.32
C ASP A 65 7.58 -13.46 -14.48
N ASP A 66 8.34 -13.88 -15.50
CA ASP A 66 9.55 -13.17 -15.87
C ASP A 66 9.23 -11.73 -16.35
N GLY A 67 10.26 -10.88 -16.37
CA GLY A 67 10.08 -9.48 -16.72
C GLY A 67 9.52 -9.24 -18.13
N ILE A 68 9.70 -10.16 -19.08
CA ILE A 68 9.17 -10.02 -20.45
C ILE A 68 7.68 -10.34 -20.45
N LEU A 69 7.30 -11.51 -19.94
CA LEU A 69 5.90 -11.96 -19.88
C LEU A 69 5.05 -11.00 -19.03
N PHE A 70 5.58 -10.57 -17.88
CA PHE A 70 4.89 -9.62 -17.02
C PHE A 70 4.61 -8.30 -17.76
N ASN A 71 5.60 -7.76 -18.48
CA ASN A 71 5.42 -6.54 -19.27
C ASN A 71 4.43 -6.70 -20.43
N GLN A 72 4.35 -7.88 -21.06
CA GLN A 72 3.33 -8.18 -22.07
C GLN A 72 1.93 -8.14 -21.47
N LYS A 73 1.73 -8.73 -20.28
CA LYS A 73 0.45 -8.68 -19.58
C LYS A 73 0.08 -7.26 -19.15
N ILE A 74 1.03 -6.45 -18.68
CA ILE A 74 0.78 -5.02 -18.38
C ILE A 74 0.27 -4.28 -19.63
N LYS A 75 0.92 -4.47 -20.78
CA LYS A 75 0.48 -3.86 -22.05
C LYS A 75 -0.92 -4.30 -22.43
N TYR A 76 -1.22 -5.59 -22.29
CA TYR A 76 -2.56 -6.11 -22.52
C TYR A 76 -3.60 -5.45 -21.62
N VAL A 77 -3.33 -5.31 -20.31
CA VAL A 77 -4.23 -4.59 -19.39
C VAL A 77 -4.44 -3.14 -19.84
N LEU A 78 -3.36 -2.43 -20.20
CA LEU A 78 -3.43 -1.03 -20.66
C LEU A 78 -4.22 -0.86 -21.97
N GLU A 79 -4.05 -1.78 -22.91
CA GLU A 79 -4.78 -1.76 -24.19
C GLU A 79 -6.27 -1.96 -23.97
N ASN A 80 -6.66 -2.91 -23.11
CA ASN A 80 -8.06 -3.09 -22.73
C ASN A 80 -8.59 -1.87 -21.98
N TRP A 81 -7.81 -1.26 -21.07
CA TRP A 81 -8.23 -0.04 -20.39
C TRP A 81 -8.51 1.11 -21.35
N LYS A 82 -7.69 1.27 -22.40
CA LYS A 82 -7.89 2.26 -23.47
C LYS A 82 -9.10 1.98 -24.33
N GLN A 83 -9.48 0.72 -24.51
CA GLN A 83 -10.65 0.30 -25.29
C GLN A 83 -11.94 0.43 -24.48
N ASP A 84 -11.91 0.02 -23.20
CA ASP A 84 -13.05 -0.04 -22.31
C ASP A 84 -13.47 1.36 -21.82
N CYS A 85 -12.51 2.28 -21.68
CA CYS A 85 -12.78 3.68 -21.38
C CYS A 85 -12.75 4.54 -22.65
N GLN A 86 -13.66 5.51 -22.75
CA GLN A 86 -13.79 6.41 -23.90
C GLN A 86 -13.28 7.82 -23.63
N ASN A 87 -13.12 8.19 -22.36
CA ASN A 87 -12.69 9.51 -21.91
C ASN A 87 -12.06 9.45 -20.52
N SER A 88 -11.51 10.58 -20.07
CA SER A 88 -10.86 10.71 -18.76
C SER A 88 -11.77 10.39 -17.57
N GLU A 89 -13.05 10.75 -17.63
CA GLU A 89 -14.02 10.50 -16.56
C GLU A 89 -14.28 9.00 -16.36
N GLN A 90 -14.36 8.23 -17.45
CA GLN A 90 -14.48 6.77 -17.38
C GLN A 90 -13.21 6.12 -16.84
N VAL A 91 -12.03 6.67 -17.16
CA VAL A 91 -10.76 6.22 -16.56
C VAL A 91 -10.75 6.47 -15.05
N GLU A 92 -11.22 7.63 -14.60
CA GLU A 92 -11.35 7.94 -13.17
C GLU A 92 -12.30 6.97 -12.45
N LYS A 93 -13.51 6.79 -12.98
CA LYS A 93 -14.50 5.87 -12.39
C LYS A 93 -14.02 4.41 -12.37
N SER A 94 -13.38 3.95 -13.45
CA SER A 94 -12.84 2.59 -13.52
C SER A 94 -11.69 2.38 -12.53
N PHE A 95 -10.80 3.37 -12.41
CA PHE A 95 -9.72 3.33 -11.46
C PHE A 95 -10.20 3.33 -10.00
N ASP A 96 -11.21 4.15 -9.69
CA ASP A 96 -11.83 4.18 -8.36
C ASP A 96 -12.41 2.83 -7.99
N ARG A 97 -13.11 2.19 -8.92
CA ARG A 97 -13.65 0.84 -8.73
C ARG A 97 -12.55 -0.19 -8.48
N ILE A 98 -11.46 -0.14 -9.25
CA ILE A 98 -10.29 -1.02 -9.06
C ILE A 98 -9.66 -0.79 -7.68
N TYR A 99 -9.49 0.47 -7.26
CA TYR A 99 -8.89 0.81 -5.97
C TYR A 99 -9.77 0.32 -4.80
N GLU A 100 -11.10 0.50 -4.87
CA GLU A 100 -12.04 -0.04 -3.89
C GLU A 100 -11.97 -1.56 -3.80
N SER A 101 -11.86 -2.25 -4.94
CA SER A 101 -11.66 -3.70 -4.96
C SER A 101 -10.35 -4.11 -4.28
N CYS A 102 -9.26 -3.35 -4.45
CA CYS A 102 -8.00 -3.60 -3.76
C CYS A 102 -8.10 -3.41 -2.23
N LEU A 103 -8.98 -2.54 -1.77
CA LEU A 103 -9.23 -2.37 -0.33
C LEU A 103 -10.00 -3.54 0.29
N SER A 104 -10.62 -4.39 -0.54
CA SER A 104 -11.32 -5.61 -0.11
C SER A 104 -10.53 -6.90 -0.42
N ASP A 105 -9.62 -6.85 -1.39
CA ASP A 105 -8.74 -7.95 -1.82
C ASP A 105 -7.26 -7.51 -1.81
N PRO A 106 -6.48 -7.90 -0.79
CA PRO A 106 -5.06 -7.53 -0.70
C PRO A 106 -4.19 -8.21 -1.76
N GLU A 107 -4.60 -9.33 -2.34
CA GLU A 107 -3.88 -10.00 -3.43
C GLU A 107 -4.00 -9.17 -4.71
N LEU A 108 -5.22 -8.72 -5.05
CA LEU A 108 -5.46 -7.79 -6.14
C LEU A 108 -4.64 -6.50 -5.94
N GLY A 109 -4.63 -5.97 -4.71
CA GLY A 109 -3.85 -4.79 -4.35
C GLY A 109 -2.36 -4.94 -4.63
N THR A 110 -1.80 -6.11 -4.31
CA THR A 110 -0.39 -6.43 -4.59
C THR A 110 -0.11 -6.47 -6.09
N LYS A 111 -1.00 -7.09 -6.88
CA LYS A 111 -0.89 -7.15 -8.36
C LYS A 111 -0.99 -5.77 -8.99
N LEU A 112 -1.92 -4.94 -8.52
CA LEU A 112 -2.06 -3.55 -8.96
C LEU A 112 -0.78 -2.75 -8.68
N VAL A 113 -0.25 -2.83 -7.45
CA VAL A 113 0.98 -2.12 -7.09
C VAL A 113 2.14 -2.57 -7.97
N MET A 114 2.30 -3.87 -8.22
CA MET A 114 3.36 -4.36 -9.10
C MET A 114 3.26 -3.82 -10.53
N MET A 115 2.04 -3.74 -11.07
CA MET A 115 1.82 -3.12 -12.38
C MET A 115 2.20 -1.63 -12.36
N ILE A 116 1.67 -0.85 -11.42
CA ILE A 116 1.83 0.62 -11.38
C ILE A 116 3.26 1.03 -11.00
N ALA A 117 3.96 0.22 -10.20
CA ALA A 117 5.35 0.45 -9.83
C ALA A 117 6.34 0.07 -10.95
N SER A 118 5.89 -0.68 -11.96
CA SER A 118 6.76 -1.10 -13.08
C SER A 118 7.31 0.09 -13.86
N ARG A 119 8.58 0.01 -14.28
CA ARG A 119 9.22 1.04 -15.10
C ARG A 119 8.47 1.31 -16.41
N SER A 120 7.91 0.27 -17.03
CA SER A 120 7.14 0.40 -18.27
C SER A 120 5.84 1.18 -18.10
N PHE A 121 5.35 1.31 -16.87
CA PHE A 121 4.10 1.97 -16.52
C PHE A 121 4.27 3.45 -16.12
N ILE A 122 5.49 3.90 -15.78
CA ILE A 122 5.75 5.23 -15.20
C ILE A 122 5.19 6.39 -16.03
N THR A 123 5.29 6.28 -17.36
CA THR A 123 4.90 7.34 -18.30
C THR A 123 3.64 7.00 -19.08
N GLN A 124 2.88 5.98 -18.64
CA GLN A 124 1.69 5.55 -19.37
C GLN A 124 0.50 6.40 -18.98
N GLU A 125 -0.24 6.83 -19.99
CA GLU A 125 -1.49 7.56 -19.86
C GLU A 125 -2.60 6.84 -20.63
N VAL A 126 -3.80 6.94 -20.07
CA VAL A 126 -5.04 6.44 -20.67
C VAL A 126 -6.00 7.62 -20.71
N HIS A 127 -6.34 8.10 -21.91
CA HIS A 127 -7.20 9.28 -22.10
C HIS A 127 -6.77 10.49 -21.25
N ASP A 128 -5.49 10.87 -21.36
CA ASP A 128 -4.84 11.97 -20.63
C ASP A 128 -4.83 11.81 -19.09
N GLN A 129 -5.16 10.62 -18.57
CA GLN A 129 -5.07 10.31 -17.15
C GLN A 129 -3.80 9.51 -16.85
N ASN A 130 -3.01 10.02 -15.90
CA ASN A 130 -1.86 9.32 -15.37
C ASN A 130 -2.31 8.41 -14.21
N ILE A 131 -2.48 7.12 -14.51
CA ILE A 131 -2.95 6.10 -13.56
C ILE A 131 -2.07 6.04 -12.29
N ARG A 132 -0.76 6.24 -12.43
CA ARG A 132 0.16 6.24 -11.28
C ARG A 132 -0.09 7.44 -10.36
N LEU A 133 -0.37 8.61 -10.93
CA LEU A 133 -0.74 9.80 -10.16
C LEU A 133 -2.10 9.62 -9.46
N MET A 134 -3.07 8.99 -10.14
CA MET A 134 -4.37 8.65 -9.55
C MET A 134 -4.20 7.70 -8.35
N PHE A 135 -3.33 6.68 -8.48
CA PHE A 135 -3.01 5.77 -7.39
C PHE A 135 -2.40 6.49 -6.18
N LEU A 136 -1.42 7.35 -6.43
CA LEU A 136 -0.82 8.20 -5.39
C LEU A 136 -1.87 9.06 -4.68
N THR A 137 -2.78 9.68 -5.45
CA THR A 137 -3.87 10.50 -4.91
C THR A 137 -4.80 9.67 -4.02
N ARG A 138 -5.17 8.45 -4.45
CA ARG A 138 -6.00 7.55 -3.64
C ARG A 138 -5.29 7.08 -2.36
N LEU A 139 -3.98 6.77 -2.42
CA LEU A 139 -3.18 6.48 -1.23
C LEU A 139 -3.15 7.66 -0.25
N GLN A 140 -3.02 8.89 -0.76
CA GLN A 140 -3.06 10.08 0.09
C GLN A 140 -4.42 10.22 0.77
N ASN A 141 -5.53 10.07 0.04
CA ASN A 141 -6.87 10.15 0.60
C ASN A 141 -7.08 9.09 1.70
N SER A 142 -6.68 7.85 1.45
CA SER A 142 -6.75 6.79 2.47
C SER A 142 -5.87 7.08 3.70
N PHE A 143 -4.72 7.72 3.52
CA PHE A 143 -3.88 8.17 4.64
C PHE A 143 -4.54 9.31 5.45
N GLU A 144 -5.14 10.28 4.79
CA GLU A 144 -5.86 11.38 5.46
C GLU A 144 -7.05 10.86 6.28
N ASP A 145 -7.74 9.84 5.77
CA ASP A 145 -8.87 9.16 6.43
C ASP A 145 -8.45 8.04 7.39
N ALA A 146 -7.15 7.73 7.51
CA ALA A 146 -6.65 6.55 8.21
C ALA A 146 -7.19 6.43 9.65
N LYS A 147 -7.30 7.55 10.38
CA LYS A 147 -7.81 7.55 11.77
C LYS A 147 -9.28 7.20 11.88
N GLN A 148 -10.07 7.58 10.87
CA GLN A 148 -11.48 7.22 10.80
C GLN A 148 -11.60 5.76 10.38
N LEU A 149 -10.90 5.36 9.31
CA LEU A 149 -10.88 3.99 8.81
C LEU A 149 -10.48 2.99 9.89
N GLN A 150 -9.43 3.27 10.66
CA GLN A 150 -9.00 2.39 11.75
C GLN A 150 -10.12 2.10 12.76
N LYS A 151 -11.00 3.08 13.01
CA LYS A 151 -12.10 2.94 13.97
C LYS A 151 -13.35 2.29 13.37
N THR A 152 -13.70 2.64 12.13
CA THR A 152 -14.97 2.23 11.52
C THR A 152 -14.84 1.00 10.62
N ASN A 153 -13.69 0.82 9.98
CA ASN A 153 -13.41 -0.30 9.08
C ASN A 153 -11.92 -0.71 9.15
N PRO A 154 -11.52 -1.47 10.19
CA PRO A 154 -10.12 -1.83 10.42
C PRO A 154 -9.52 -2.71 9.32
N VAL A 155 -10.35 -3.48 8.60
CA VAL A 155 -9.90 -4.28 7.45
C VAL A 155 -9.48 -3.38 6.30
N ILE A 156 -10.31 -2.41 5.92
CA ILE A 156 -9.96 -1.43 4.88
C ILE A 156 -8.74 -0.61 5.30
N PHE A 157 -8.65 -0.22 6.58
CA PHE A 157 -7.46 0.46 7.09
C PHE A 157 -6.20 -0.39 6.85
N ARG A 158 -6.17 -1.66 7.30
CA ARG A 158 -5.03 -2.56 7.06
C ARG A 158 -4.70 -2.68 5.59
N ASN A 159 -5.68 -2.88 4.73
CA ASN A 159 -5.46 -3.01 3.29
C ASN A 159 -4.92 -1.71 2.65
N SER A 160 -5.32 -0.54 3.16
CA SER A 160 -4.73 0.74 2.73
C SER A 160 -3.28 0.91 3.18
N VAL A 161 -2.93 0.48 4.40
CA VAL A 161 -1.53 0.48 4.88
C VAL A 161 -0.69 -0.51 4.07
N HIS A 162 -1.27 -1.65 3.74
CA HIS A 162 -0.67 -2.65 2.86
C HIS A 162 -0.30 -2.06 1.50
N LEU A 163 -1.26 -1.43 0.80
CA LEU A 163 -1.03 -0.77 -0.48
C LEU A 163 0.03 0.34 -0.40
N LEU A 164 -0.02 1.17 0.64
CA LEU A 164 0.95 2.24 0.86
C LEU A 164 2.38 1.69 1.02
N GLY A 165 2.52 0.66 1.85
CA GLY A 165 3.80 0.03 2.14
C GLY A 165 4.38 -0.73 0.94
N GLU A 166 3.54 -1.45 0.21
CA GLU A 166 3.90 -2.12 -1.04
C GLU A 166 4.39 -1.13 -2.09
N PHE A 167 3.66 -0.04 -2.27
CA PHE A 167 4.01 0.96 -3.28
C PHE A 167 5.30 1.69 -2.89
N TYR A 168 5.47 2.07 -1.62
CA TYR A 168 6.71 2.66 -1.15
C TYR A 168 7.91 1.73 -1.36
N ASN A 169 7.73 0.42 -1.13
CA ASN A 169 8.78 -0.57 -1.34
C ASN A 169 9.22 -0.66 -2.79
N LYS A 170 8.27 -0.73 -3.74
CA LYS A 170 8.54 -1.08 -5.15
C LYS A 170 8.71 0.13 -6.07
N ALA A 171 7.91 1.17 -5.86
CA ALA A 171 7.85 2.28 -6.79
C ALA A 171 9.15 3.10 -6.75
N ARG A 172 9.62 3.49 -7.94
CA ARG A 172 10.78 4.37 -8.11
C ARG A 172 10.43 5.54 -9.03
N LEU A 173 11.07 6.67 -8.83
CA LEU A 173 11.10 7.78 -9.77
C LEU A 173 11.83 7.33 -11.06
N ALA A 174 11.70 8.10 -12.14
CA ALA A 174 12.35 7.78 -13.41
C ALA A 174 13.88 7.64 -13.28
N ASN A 175 14.49 8.38 -12.35
CA ASN A 175 15.92 8.29 -12.03
C ASN A 175 16.29 7.11 -11.11
N GLY A 176 15.34 6.23 -10.79
CA GLY A 176 15.55 5.07 -9.94
C GLY A 176 15.51 5.34 -8.44
N GLN A 177 15.31 6.59 -7.99
CA GLN A 177 15.21 6.91 -6.57
C GLN A 177 13.85 6.48 -5.98
N GLN A 178 13.84 6.13 -4.69
CA GLN A 178 12.61 5.85 -3.96
C GLN A 178 11.79 7.13 -3.72
N LEU A 179 10.47 7.00 -3.55
CA LEU A 179 9.59 8.14 -3.26
C LEU A 179 9.68 8.52 -1.77
N GLN A 180 10.75 9.22 -1.41
CA GLN A 180 11.10 9.57 -0.02
C GLN A 180 9.96 10.28 0.74
N PHE A 181 9.14 11.09 0.06
CA PHE A 181 8.01 11.79 0.67
C PHE A 181 6.96 10.85 1.29
N MET A 182 6.94 9.56 0.92
CA MET A 182 5.99 8.57 1.46
C MET A 182 6.47 7.95 2.78
N ALA A 183 7.73 8.15 3.18
CA ALA A 183 8.29 7.54 4.39
C ALA A 183 7.54 7.97 5.65
N THR A 184 7.23 9.26 5.80
CA THR A 184 6.50 9.79 6.96
C THR A 184 5.05 9.31 7.03
N PRO A 185 4.24 9.34 5.93
CA PRO A 185 2.92 8.71 5.91
C PRO A 185 2.94 7.23 6.31
N LEU A 186 3.89 6.46 5.78
CA LEU A 186 4.01 5.04 6.11
C LEU A 186 4.32 4.84 7.60
N LEU A 187 5.34 5.51 8.14
CA LEU A 187 5.68 5.44 9.57
C LEU A 187 4.52 5.83 10.48
N THR A 188 3.74 6.83 10.09
CA THR A 188 2.55 7.26 10.83
C THR A 188 1.51 6.14 10.88
N ASN A 189 1.23 5.49 9.75
CA ASN A 189 0.32 4.34 9.70
C ASN A 189 0.87 3.13 10.48
N LEU A 190 2.18 2.87 10.45
CA LEU A 190 2.80 1.81 11.25
C LEU A 190 2.64 2.06 12.76
N ARG A 191 2.79 3.31 13.21
CA ARG A 191 2.50 3.68 14.61
C ARG A 191 1.05 3.43 14.96
N MET A 192 0.12 3.78 14.06
CA MET A 192 -1.30 3.54 14.28
C MET A 192 -1.62 2.03 14.40
N LEU A 193 -1.02 1.16 13.59
CA LEU A 193 -1.16 -0.30 13.73
C LEU A 193 -0.67 -0.78 15.10
N LEU A 194 0.46 -0.26 15.57
CA LEU A 194 1.02 -0.63 16.87
C LEU A 194 0.12 -0.21 18.04
N ASP A 195 -0.57 0.92 17.94
CA ASP A 195 -1.42 1.47 19.01
C ASP A 195 -2.65 0.60 19.34
N THR A 196 -3.13 -0.23 18.39
CA THR A 196 -4.33 -1.07 18.59
C THR A 196 -4.04 -2.36 19.38
N ALA A 197 -2.78 -2.82 19.36
CA ALA A 197 -2.35 -4.11 19.89
C ALA A 197 -3.11 -5.34 19.34
N GLN A 198 -3.85 -5.20 18.23
CA GLN A 198 -4.58 -6.30 17.59
C GLN A 198 -3.62 -7.20 16.81
N LEU A 199 -3.85 -8.51 16.82
CA LEU A 199 -2.95 -9.49 16.20
C LEU A 199 -2.69 -9.20 14.72
N ASP A 200 -3.72 -8.95 13.92
CA ASP A 200 -3.58 -8.69 12.48
C ASP A 200 -2.84 -7.38 12.19
N ASP A 201 -3.01 -6.37 13.05
CA ASP A 201 -2.32 -5.10 12.92
C ASP A 201 -0.82 -5.26 13.23
N LEU A 202 -0.49 -6.09 14.23
CA LEU A 202 0.90 -6.41 14.59
C LEU A 202 1.60 -7.29 13.56
N LYS A 203 0.86 -8.23 12.94
CA LYS A 203 1.32 -9.00 11.77
C LYS A 203 1.70 -8.05 10.63
N LEU A 204 0.77 -7.19 10.22
CA LEU A 204 1.00 -6.23 9.15
C LEU A 204 2.14 -5.26 9.47
N PHE A 205 2.19 -4.74 10.70
CA PHE A 205 3.27 -3.89 11.18
C PHE A 205 4.63 -4.56 10.99
N THR A 206 4.75 -5.82 11.41
CA THR A 206 6.01 -6.58 11.34
C THR A 206 6.42 -6.84 9.89
N THR A 207 5.47 -7.23 9.04
CA THR A 207 5.70 -7.42 7.60
C THR A 207 6.17 -6.12 6.94
N GLN A 208 5.52 -5.00 7.22
CA GLN A 208 5.89 -3.71 6.65
C GLN A 208 7.24 -3.19 7.19
N LEU A 209 7.55 -3.45 8.46
CA LEU A 209 8.84 -3.13 9.03
C LEU A 209 9.96 -3.95 8.38
N TYR A 210 9.72 -5.24 8.12
CA TYR A 210 10.65 -6.06 7.34
C TYR A 210 10.86 -5.47 5.95
N LEU A 211 9.76 -5.21 5.24
CA LEU A 211 9.78 -4.81 3.83
C LEU A 211 10.42 -3.43 3.61
N ASN A 212 10.13 -2.48 4.51
CA ASN A 212 10.44 -1.07 4.31
C ASN A 212 11.43 -0.52 5.34
N GLY A 213 11.77 -1.27 6.39
CA GLY A 213 12.53 -0.76 7.52
C GLY A 213 13.92 -0.25 7.16
N ALA A 214 14.60 -0.86 6.20
CA ALA A 214 15.92 -0.39 5.74
C ALA A 214 15.83 1.00 5.08
N SER A 215 14.85 1.19 4.20
CA SER A 215 14.55 2.49 3.59
C SER A 215 14.10 3.51 4.64
N LEU A 216 13.18 3.13 5.52
CA LEU A 216 12.67 4.01 6.59
C LEU A 216 13.78 4.42 7.56
N LYS A 217 14.74 3.54 7.86
CA LYS A 217 15.91 3.87 8.70
C LYS A 217 16.82 4.90 8.03
N THR A 218 16.93 4.85 6.71
CA THR A 218 17.73 5.80 5.93
C THR A 218 17.05 7.16 5.87
N GLU A 219 15.73 7.18 5.63
CA GLU A 219 14.96 8.42 5.43
C GLU A 219 14.55 9.11 6.74
N CYS A 220 14.22 8.35 7.78
CA CYS A 220 13.63 8.85 9.04
C CYS A 220 14.17 8.09 10.27
N PRO A 221 15.49 8.10 10.55
CA PRO A 221 16.11 7.28 11.58
C PRO A 221 15.61 7.55 13.00
N GLU A 222 15.37 8.82 13.38
CA GLU A 222 14.91 9.13 14.73
C GLU A 222 13.46 8.68 14.94
N VAL A 223 12.59 8.90 13.96
CA VAL A 223 11.18 8.51 14.01
C VAL A 223 11.04 6.98 14.07
N LEU A 224 11.84 6.27 13.26
CA LEU A 224 11.84 4.80 13.31
C LEU A 224 12.33 4.30 14.68
N SER A 225 13.33 4.96 15.26
CA SER A 225 13.83 4.62 16.60
C SER A 225 12.77 4.85 17.69
N GLU A 226 11.96 5.90 17.59
CA GLU A 226 10.78 6.11 18.45
C GLU A 226 9.76 4.98 18.29
N VAL A 227 9.44 4.57 17.05
CA VAL A 227 8.53 3.45 16.77
C VAL A 227 9.05 2.15 17.40
N LEU A 228 10.34 1.84 17.27
CA LEU A 228 10.93 0.64 17.88
C LEU A 228 10.93 0.69 19.41
N ASN A 229 11.04 1.87 20.02
CA ASN A 229 10.84 2.02 21.46
C ASN A 229 9.38 1.77 21.85
N ASN A 230 8.42 2.21 21.05
CA ASN A 230 7.01 1.90 21.28
C ASN A 230 6.74 0.39 21.18
N VAL A 231 7.44 -0.33 20.29
CA VAL A 231 7.37 -1.81 20.22
C VAL A 231 7.82 -2.44 21.53
N ARG A 232 8.95 -1.98 22.10
CA ARG A 232 9.43 -2.45 23.42
C ARG A 232 8.41 -2.19 24.52
N LEU A 233 7.83 -1.00 24.56
CA LEU A 233 6.80 -0.63 25.54
C LEU A 233 5.53 -1.47 25.38
N ALA A 234 5.10 -1.74 24.15
CA ALA A 234 3.95 -2.60 23.88
C ALA A 234 4.21 -4.05 24.31
N LEU A 235 5.43 -4.57 24.09
CA LEU A 235 5.81 -5.93 24.42
C LEU A 235 5.76 -6.22 25.93
N ILE A 236 6.22 -5.26 26.75
CA ILE A 236 6.22 -5.37 28.21
C ILE A 236 4.91 -4.92 28.86
N GLY A 237 4.03 -4.27 28.09
CA GLY A 237 2.78 -3.71 28.59
C GLY A 237 1.63 -4.72 28.64
N ASP A 238 0.62 -4.40 29.44
CA ASP A 238 -0.56 -5.25 29.61
C ASP A 238 -1.55 -5.19 28.43
N LYS A 239 -1.38 -4.21 27.52
CA LYS A 239 -2.25 -4.03 26.35
C LYS A 239 -2.22 -5.23 25.40
N VAL A 240 -1.11 -5.95 25.33
CA VAL A 240 -0.92 -7.08 24.43
C VAL A 240 -1.20 -8.37 25.21
N ALA A 241 -2.44 -8.83 25.20
CA ALA A 241 -2.81 -10.00 26.02
C ALA A 241 -2.28 -11.33 25.45
N LEU A 242 -2.32 -11.50 24.12
CA LEU A 242 -2.04 -12.77 23.45
C LEU A 242 -0.53 -13.05 23.35
N LYS A 243 -0.14 -14.31 23.59
CA LYS A 243 1.24 -14.80 23.37
C LYS A 243 1.68 -14.56 21.92
N GLU A 244 0.81 -14.85 20.95
CA GLU A 244 1.09 -14.68 19.53
C GLU A 244 1.40 -13.22 19.19
N SER A 245 0.61 -12.27 19.68
CA SER A 245 0.86 -10.84 19.49
C SER A 245 2.22 -10.40 20.06
N ARG A 246 2.64 -10.93 21.21
CA ARG A 246 3.98 -10.67 21.78
C ARG A 246 5.09 -11.26 20.91
N LEU A 247 4.89 -12.44 20.32
CA LEU A 247 5.84 -13.05 19.40
C LEU A 247 6.03 -12.21 18.14
N TRP A 248 4.97 -11.62 17.58
CA TRP A 248 5.09 -10.70 16.44
C TRP A 248 5.85 -9.42 16.79
N LEU A 249 5.62 -8.84 17.97
CA LEU A 249 6.40 -7.69 18.45
C LEU A 249 7.88 -8.05 18.68
N LEU A 250 8.16 -9.24 19.21
CA LEU A 250 9.53 -9.73 19.36
C LEU A 250 10.20 -9.92 18.00
N LEU A 251 9.50 -10.52 17.04
CA LEU A 251 9.98 -10.68 15.67
C LEU A 251 10.27 -9.33 15.02
N ALA A 252 9.42 -8.32 15.22
CA ALA A 252 9.68 -6.97 14.71
C ALA A 252 10.99 -6.37 15.26
N LEU A 253 11.30 -6.61 16.55
CA LEU A 253 12.57 -6.19 17.14
C LEU A 253 13.76 -6.96 16.55
N ASP A 254 13.65 -8.28 16.36
CA ASP A 254 14.71 -9.10 15.76
C ASP A 254 14.96 -8.73 14.30
N VAL A 255 13.89 -8.46 13.54
CA VAL A 255 13.97 -7.87 12.18
C VAL A 255 14.77 -6.57 12.21
N ALA A 256 14.44 -5.64 13.10
CA ALA A 256 15.16 -4.36 13.18
C ALA A 256 16.62 -4.52 13.64
N ASN A 257 16.88 -5.39 14.62
CA ASN A 257 18.22 -5.68 15.14
C ASN A 257 19.11 -6.34 14.08
N ASN A 258 18.52 -7.15 13.21
CA ASN A 258 19.18 -7.79 12.09
C ASN A 258 19.10 -6.94 10.79
N ARG A 259 19.07 -5.61 10.93
CA ARG A 259 19.13 -4.65 9.82
C ARG A 259 18.05 -4.87 8.75
N PHE A 260 16.88 -5.35 9.14
CA PHE A 260 15.74 -5.65 8.26
C PHE A 260 16.04 -6.73 7.22
N GLY A 261 17.06 -7.57 7.47
CA GLY A 261 17.44 -8.69 6.61
C GLY A 261 16.83 -10.02 7.03
N LEU A 262 17.17 -11.06 6.27
CA LEU A 262 16.83 -12.46 6.57
C LEU A 262 17.34 -12.85 7.95
N GLN A 263 16.47 -13.45 8.76
CA GLN A 263 16.80 -13.85 10.12
C GLN A 263 17.78 -15.03 10.12
N PRO A 264 18.68 -15.12 11.11
CA PRO A 264 19.49 -16.33 11.34
C PRO A 264 18.61 -17.57 11.48
N ALA A 265 19.11 -18.72 11.04
CA ALA A 265 18.33 -19.96 10.96
C ALA A 265 17.75 -20.38 12.32
N GLU A 266 18.48 -20.15 13.41
CA GLU A 266 18.04 -20.47 14.77
C GLU A 266 16.88 -19.58 15.22
N ILE A 267 16.94 -18.28 14.88
CA ILE A 267 15.88 -17.31 15.16
C ILE A 267 14.64 -17.63 14.31
N GLN A 268 14.83 -17.92 13.03
CA GLN A 268 13.76 -18.35 12.15
C GLN A 268 13.08 -19.62 12.67
N LYS A 269 13.85 -20.62 13.08
CA LYS A 269 13.34 -21.87 13.65
C LYS A 269 12.53 -21.63 14.92
N PHE A 270 13.01 -20.75 15.81
CA PHE A 270 12.25 -20.36 17.00
C PHE A 270 10.86 -19.82 16.62
N TYR A 271 10.78 -18.89 15.67
CA TYR A 271 9.47 -18.35 15.26
C TYR A 271 8.61 -19.37 14.54
N GLN A 272 9.18 -20.28 13.74
CA GLN A 272 8.43 -21.38 13.13
C GLN A 272 7.83 -22.30 14.19
N GLU A 273 8.58 -22.66 15.23
CA GLU A 273 8.09 -23.47 16.34
C GLU A 273 7.01 -22.76 17.19
N GLN A 274 7.09 -21.43 17.32
CA GLN A 274 6.19 -20.66 18.18
C GLN A 274 4.95 -20.08 17.47
N LEU A 275 5.05 -19.71 16.20
CA LEU A 275 3.98 -19.12 15.38
C LEU A 275 3.39 -20.13 14.37
N GLY A 276 4.12 -21.20 14.05
CA GLY A 276 3.76 -22.21 13.07
C GLY A 276 4.29 -21.92 11.66
N ASP A 277 4.43 -23.00 10.88
CA ASP A 277 4.97 -22.94 9.51
C ASP A 277 4.18 -22.04 8.58
N GLY A 278 2.84 -22.06 8.67
CA GLY A 278 1.98 -21.22 7.83
C GLY A 278 2.19 -19.72 8.08
N ALA A 279 2.20 -19.30 9.34
CA ALA A 279 2.40 -17.90 9.71
C ALA A 279 3.79 -17.39 9.28
N MET A 280 4.82 -18.22 9.44
CA MET A 280 6.16 -17.89 8.97
C MET A 280 6.27 -17.95 7.46
N ALA A 281 5.60 -18.88 6.78
CA ALA A 281 5.54 -18.92 5.33
C ALA A 281 4.86 -17.66 4.79
N ASP A 282 3.76 -17.18 5.36
CA ASP A 282 3.10 -15.94 4.93
C ASP A 282 4.00 -14.72 5.14
N PHE A 283 4.69 -14.65 6.28
CA PHE A 283 5.73 -13.64 6.51
C PHE A 283 6.89 -13.75 5.51
N GLN A 284 7.20 -14.98 5.06
CA GLN A 284 8.30 -15.28 4.16
C GLN A 284 7.97 -15.20 2.66
N VAL A 285 6.71 -15.39 2.27
CA VAL A 285 6.23 -15.23 0.89
C VAL A 285 6.36 -13.77 0.48
N TRP A 286 6.24 -12.85 1.44
CA TRP A 286 6.66 -11.45 1.29
C TRP A 286 8.16 -11.25 0.99
N LEU A 287 9.01 -12.23 1.26
CA LEU A 287 10.46 -12.19 1.03
C LEU A 287 10.83 -12.66 -0.38
N VAL A 288 10.30 -13.81 -0.78
CA VAL A 288 10.66 -14.46 -2.05
C VAL A 288 10.19 -13.64 -3.26
N ASN A 289 9.06 -12.93 -3.14
CA ASN A 289 8.56 -12.08 -4.21
C ASN A 289 9.35 -10.76 -4.42
N ASN A 290 10.36 -10.47 -3.57
CA ASN A 290 11.19 -9.27 -3.66
C ASN A 290 12.65 -9.53 -4.05
N GLU A 291 13.18 -10.75 -3.86
CA GLU A 291 14.54 -11.10 -4.29
C GLU A 291 14.65 -11.31 -5.81
N THR A 292 13.62 -11.86 -6.45
CA THR A 292 13.62 -12.15 -7.89
C THR A 292 13.69 -10.88 -8.75
N ILE A 293 13.10 -9.77 -8.26
CA ILE A 293 13.11 -8.48 -8.99
C ILE A 293 14.47 -7.77 -8.85
N LEU A 294 15.17 -7.95 -7.74
CA LEU A 294 16.48 -7.31 -7.51
C LEU A 294 17.60 -8.04 -8.29
N MET A 295 17.59 -9.38 -8.30
CA MET A 295 18.62 -10.17 -8.99
C MET A 295 18.52 -10.09 -10.51
N ASP A 296 17.31 -9.95 -11.07
CA ASP A 296 17.10 -9.78 -12.52
C ASP A 296 17.46 -8.37 -13.01
N GLN A 297 17.35 -7.34 -12.14
CA GLN A 297 17.81 -5.98 -12.45
C GLN A 297 19.33 -5.82 -12.36
N ILE A 298 19.98 -6.49 -11.40
CA ILE A 298 21.45 -6.47 -11.27
C ILE A 298 22.11 -7.25 -12.40
N SER A 299 21.56 -8.40 -12.80
CA SER A 299 22.12 -9.18 -13.92
C SER A 299 22.10 -8.43 -15.25
N ARG A 300 21.09 -7.58 -15.50
CA ARG A 300 20.98 -6.79 -16.73
C ARG A 300 21.92 -5.58 -16.80
N VAL A 301 22.35 -5.04 -15.65
CA VAL A 301 23.32 -3.93 -15.58
C VAL A 301 24.76 -4.44 -15.69
N ILE A 302 25.03 -5.68 -15.29
CA ILE A 302 26.37 -6.29 -15.39
C ILE A 302 26.68 -6.78 -16.81
N HIS A 303 25.66 -6.95 -17.67
CA HIS A 303 25.80 -7.46 -19.04
C HIS A 303 25.47 -6.42 -20.13
N SER A 304 25.46 -5.12 -19.79
CA SER A 304 25.34 -3.99 -20.72
C SER A 304 26.55 -3.08 -20.62
#